data_AF-A0A7L2NFT0-F1
#
_entry.id   AF-A0A7L2NFT0-F1
#
_cell.length_a   1.000
_cell.length_b   1.000
_cell.length_c   1.000
_cell.angle_alpha   90.00
_cell.angle_beta   90.00
_cell.angle_gamma   90.00
#
_symmetry.space_group_name_H-M   'P 1'
#
loop_
_entity.id
_entity.type
_entity.pdbx_description
1 polymer ?
#
loop_
_entity_poly.entity_id
_entity_poly.type
_entity_poly.pdbx_seq_one_letter_code
_entity_poly.pdbx_strand_id
1 'polypeptide(L)'
;QRMAVASGDPAEGVTDPDMVALFDDFLGKEVTMTFGSSPAVPGHARPFHYALRDPEQLGLCLREGHLVTARLQGANATMEEPISVVPNRHLERRRCPLIVGIRGGTRALSCGTGPEPRLHLQ
;
A
#
# COMPACT_ATOMS: atom_id res chain seq x y z
N GLN A 1 -4.32 28.49 -43.72
CA GLN A 1 -3.83 28.83 -42.36
C GLN A 1 -3.75 27.53 -41.57
N ARG A 2 -2.55 27.06 -41.26
CA ARG A 2 -2.30 25.80 -40.52
C ARG A 2 -2.69 26.00 -39.05
N MET A 3 -3.56 25.15 -38.51
CA MET A 3 -3.76 25.06 -37.05
C MET A 3 -2.70 24.11 -36.49
N ALA A 4 -1.82 24.64 -35.66
CA ALA A 4 -0.88 23.86 -34.88
C ALA A 4 -1.64 23.17 -33.75
N VAL A 5 -1.66 21.84 -33.77
CA VAL A 5 -2.09 21.03 -32.62
C VAL A 5 -0.95 21.10 -31.61
N ALA A 6 -1.20 21.76 -30.48
CA ALA A 6 -0.31 21.74 -29.34
C ALA A 6 -0.18 20.29 -28.85
N SER A 7 1.02 19.72 -28.98
CA SER A 7 1.38 18.46 -28.35
C SER A 7 1.42 18.68 -26.84
N GLY A 8 0.34 18.31 -26.16
CA GLY A 8 0.37 18.13 -24.71
C GLY A 8 1.35 17.01 -24.40
N ASP A 9 2.39 17.35 -23.65
CA ASP A 9 3.34 16.41 -23.06
C ASP A 9 2.54 15.37 -22.28
N PRO A 10 2.63 14.06 -22.60
CA PRO A 10 1.96 13.06 -21.79
C PRO A 10 2.64 13.08 -20.44
N ALA A 11 1.94 13.62 -19.43
CA ALA A 11 2.35 13.59 -18.04
C ALA A 11 2.98 12.22 -17.78
N GLU A 12 4.28 12.22 -17.55
CA GLU A 12 5.10 11.03 -17.36
C GLU A 12 4.42 10.20 -16.29
N GLY A 13 3.69 9.18 -16.72
CA GLY A 13 2.88 8.36 -15.85
C GLY A 13 3.85 7.67 -14.91
N VAL A 14 3.90 8.11 -13.66
CA VAL A 14 4.65 7.44 -12.61
C VAL A 14 4.09 6.03 -12.57
N THR A 15 4.85 5.10 -13.13
CA THR A 15 4.49 3.68 -13.12
C THR A 15 4.66 3.27 -11.67
N ASP A 16 3.54 3.13 -10.96
CA ASP A 16 3.58 2.75 -9.55
C ASP A 16 4.14 1.33 -9.48
N PRO A 17 5.28 1.10 -8.82
CA PRO A 17 5.78 -0.24 -8.57
C PRO A 17 4.73 -1.05 -7.82
N ASP A 18 4.81 -2.39 -7.90
CA ASP A 18 3.90 -3.26 -7.15
C ASP A 18 3.89 -2.84 -5.66
N MET A 19 2.69 -2.53 -5.13
CA MET A 19 2.55 -1.99 -3.78
C MET A 19 3.01 -2.97 -2.70
N VAL A 20 2.89 -4.29 -2.95
CA VAL A 20 3.45 -5.34 -2.09
C VAL A 20 4.96 -5.33 -2.19
N ALA A 21 5.52 -5.19 -3.40
CA ALA A 21 6.97 -5.10 -3.57
C ALA A 21 7.57 -3.88 -2.87
N LEU A 22 6.91 -2.72 -2.91
CA LEU A 22 7.33 -1.54 -2.15
C LEU A 22 7.24 -1.74 -0.64
N PHE A 23 6.23 -2.49 -0.18
CA PHE A 23 6.11 -2.87 1.22
C PHE A 23 7.27 -3.79 1.63
N ASP A 24 7.57 -4.81 0.83
CA ASP A 24 8.65 -5.76 1.08
C ASP A 24 10.04 -5.11 1.00
N ASP A 25 10.23 -4.18 0.07
CA ASP A 25 11.43 -3.34 -0.04
C ASP A 25 11.65 -2.51 1.23
N PHE A 26 10.59 -1.93 1.80
CA PHE A 26 10.68 -1.25 3.10
C PHE A 26 11.07 -2.22 4.23
N LEU A 27 10.50 -3.43 4.25
CA LEU A 27 10.78 -4.44 5.26
C LEU A 27 12.18 -5.07 5.11
N GLY A 28 12.90 -4.77 4.02
CA GLY A 28 14.20 -5.36 3.72
C GLY A 28 14.10 -6.85 3.42
N LYS A 29 12.97 -7.31 2.84
CA LYS A 29 12.83 -8.68 2.36
C LYS A 29 13.47 -8.77 0.99
N GLU A 30 14.76 -9.10 0.92
CA GLU A 30 15.42 -9.36 -0.36
C GLU A 30 14.75 -10.55 -1.09
N VAL A 31 14.48 -10.38 -2.39
CA VAL A 31 14.32 -11.51 -3.31
C VAL A 31 15.68 -12.21 -3.36
N THR A 32 15.78 -13.39 -2.74
CA THR A 32 17.01 -14.20 -2.72
C THR A 32 17.37 -14.63 -4.15
N MET A 33 18.18 -13.84 -4.84
CA MET A 33 18.95 -14.27 -6.00
C MET A 33 20.42 -14.26 -5.61
N THR A 34 20.99 -15.47 -5.55
CA THR A 34 22.40 -15.86 -5.69
C THR A 34 23.41 -15.83 -4.52
N PHE A 35 24.12 -16.96 -4.48
CA PHE A 35 25.44 -17.28 -3.92
C PHE A 35 26.14 -16.30 -2.97
N GLY A 36 26.49 -16.82 -1.80
CA GLY A 36 27.81 -16.61 -1.21
C GLY A 36 28.05 -15.29 -0.47
N SER A 37 28.34 -15.45 0.82
CA SER A 37 28.82 -14.45 1.79
C SER A 37 27.77 -13.49 2.34
N SER A 38 27.60 -13.60 3.66
CA SER A 38 26.69 -12.82 4.49
C SER A 38 27.30 -11.45 4.79
N PRO A 39 26.62 -10.33 4.49
CA PRO A 39 26.81 -9.09 5.21
C PRO A 39 25.77 -9.00 6.34
N ALA A 40 26.13 -8.28 7.40
CA ALA A 40 25.26 -8.03 8.56
C ALA A 40 23.91 -7.45 8.10
N VAL A 41 22.82 -8.15 8.44
CA VAL A 41 21.45 -7.80 8.06
C VAL A 41 21.10 -6.43 8.66
N PRO A 42 20.82 -5.39 7.84
CA PRO A 42 20.27 -4.14 8.35
C PRO A 42 18.99 -4.45 9.10
N GLY A 43 18.83 -3.94 10.32
CA GLY A 43 17.68 -4.26 11.17
C GLY A 43 16.37 -4.14 10.39
N HIS A 44 15.64 -5.25 10.27
CA HIS A 44 14.38 -5.30 9.53
C HIS A 44 13.43 -4.23 10.06
N ALA A 45 13.08 -3.25 9.21
CA ALA A 45 12.07 -2.27 9.58
C ALA A 45 10.75 -3.01 9.81
N ARG A 46 9.99 -2.60 10.83
CA ARG A 46 8.68 -3.19 11.14
C ARG A 46 7.58 -2.25 10.68
N PRO A 47 6.48 -2.77 10.12
CA PRO A 47 5.35 -1.93 9.81
C PRO A 47 4.67 -1.47 11.09
N PHE A 48 4.09 -0.29 11.05
CA PHE A 48 3.23 0.19 12.13
C PHE A 48 1.84 -0.43 11.97
N HIS A 49 1.23 -0.87 13.07
CA HIS A 49 -0.09 -1.50 13.05
C HIS A 49 -1.14 -0.57 13.66
N TYR A 50 -2.24 -0.38 12.95
CA TYR A 50 -3.35 0.47 13.38
C TYR A 50 -4.70 -0.20 13.14
N ALA A 51 -5.70 0.20 13.91
CA ALA A 51 -7.10 -0.01 13.57
C ALA A 51 -7.59 1.23 12.80
N LEU A 52 -8.25 1.02 11.65
CA LEU A 52 -8.83 2.09 10.85
C LEU A 52 -10.34 2.12 11.06
N ARG A 53 -10.86 3.29 11.39
CA ARG A 53 -12.29 3.54 11.57
C ARG A 53 -12.71 4.79 10.82
N ASP A 54 -13.94 4.80 10.33
CA ASP A 54 -14.56 5.99 9.75
C ASP A 54 -15.06 6.97 10.86
N PRO A 55 -15.52 8.18 10.51
CA PRO A 55 -16.06 9.14 11.48
C PRO A 55 -17.23 8.58 12.31
N GLU A 56 -18.03 7.68 11.73
CA GLU A 56 -19.15 6.97 12.36
C GLU A 56 -18.72 5.79 13.25
N GLN A 57 -17.41 5.59 13.43
CA GLN A 57 -16.79 4.53 14.24
C GLN A 57 -17.05 3.11 13.72
N LEU A 58 -17.29 2.95 12.42
CA LEU A 58 -17.29 1.65 11.76
C LEU A 58 -15.84 1.22 11.53
N GLY A 59 -15.53 -0.01 11.93
CA GLY A 59 -14.22 -0.61 11.73
C GLY A 59 -14.12 -1.27 10.37
N LEU A 60 -12.90 -1.34 9.86
CA LEU A 60 -12.58 -2.05 8.63
C LEU A 60 -12.54 -3.56 8.89
N CYS A 61 -13.17 -4.36 8.03
CA CYS A 61 -13.01 -5.82 8.05
C CYS A 61 -12.84 -6.36 6.64
N LEU A 62 -12.19 -7.52 6.53
CA LEU A 62 -12.02 -8.22 5.27
C LEU A 62 -13.19 -9.20 5.05
N ARG A 63 -13.92 -9.05 3.96
CA ARG A 63 -14.99 -9.94 3.52
C ARG A 63 -14.84 -10.27 2.05
N GLU A 64 -14.78 -11.56 1.72
CA GLU A 64 -14.70 -12.04 0.33
C GLU A 64 -13.59 -11.35 -0.48
N GLY A 65 -12.42 -11.13 0.14
CA GLY A 65 -11.29 -10.47 -0.50
C GLY A 65 -11.41 -8.95 -0.63
N HIS A 66 -12.48 -8.33 -0.13
CA HIS A 66 -12.71 -6.89 -0.14
C HIS A 66 -12.69 -6.31 1.27
N LEU A 67 -12.17 -5.09 1.40
CA LEU A 67 -12.24 -4.34 2.65
C LEU A 67 -13.56 -3.57 2.69
N VAL A 68 -14.32 -3.78 3.76
CA VAL A 68 -15.62 -3.16 3.97
C VAL A 68 -15.70 -2.59 5.38
N THR A 69 -16.49 -1.53 5.54
CA THR A 69 -16.77 -0.94 6.86
C THR A 69 -17.96 -1.64 7.51
N ALA A 70 -17.85 -1.91 8.81
CA ALA A 70 -18.91 -2.53 9.60
C ALA A 70 -18.86 -2.07 11.05
N ARG A 71 -19.97 -2.22 11.77
CA ARG A 71 -19.98 -2.00 13.23
C ARG A 71 -19.36 -3.24 13.92
N LEU A 72 -18.14 -3.07 14.45
CA LEU A 72 -17.35 -4.13 15.07
C LEU A 72 -17.28 -3.91 16.59
N GLN A 73 -18.17 -4.57 17.33
CA GLN A 73 -18.33 -4.45 18.78
C GLN A 73 -18.74 -5.79 19.40
N GLY A 74 -18.26 -6.09 20.62
CA GLY A 74 -18.57 -7.35 21.29
C GLY A 74 -18.04 -8.56 20.50
N ALA A 75 -18.90 -9.52 20.19
CA ALA A 75 -18.50 -10.80 19.60
C ALA A 75 -17.85 -10.70 18.21
N ASN A 76 -18.14 -9.64 17.43
CA ASN A 76 -17.57 -9.45 16.10
C ASN A 76 -16.35 -8.50 16.09
N ALA A 77 -15.90 -8.00 17.25
CA ALA A 77 -14.75 -7.10 17.34
C ALA A 77 -13.46 -7.74 16.80
N THR A 78 -13.33 -9.07 16.93
CA THR A 78 -12.17 -9.83 16.42
C THR A 78 -12.10 -9.90 14.89
N MET A 79 -13.14 -9.42 14.18
CA MET A 79 -13.16 -9.34 12.72
C MET A 79 -12.50 -8.06 12.19
N GLU A 80 -12.14 -7.10 13.06
CA GLU A 80 -11.47 -5.87 12.67
C GLU A 80 -10.12 -6.19 12.03
N GLU A 81 -9.93 -5.77 10.78
CA GLU A 81 -8.70 -6.03 10.03
C GLU A 81 -7.66 -4.98 10.42
N PRO A 82 -6.53 -5.38 11.02
CA PRO A 82 -5.45 -4.44 11.32
C PRO A 82 -4.79 -3.98 10.02
N ILE A 83 -4.60 -2.68 9.87
CA ILE A 83 -3.79 -2.12 8.78
C ILE A 83 -2.32 -2.10 9.19
N SER A 84 -1.45 -2.41 8.24
CA SER A 84 0.00 -2.35 8.33
C SER A 84 0.47 -1.17 7.51
N VAL A 85 1.23 -0.26 8.10
CA VAL A 85 1.57 1.03 7.50
C VAL A 85 3.08 1.19 7.47
N VAL A 86 3.61 1.55 6.32
CA VAL A 86 5.03 1.92 6.13
C VAL A 86 5.12 3.24 5.37
N PRO A 87 6.14 4.07 5.63
CA PRO A 87 6.36 5.28 4.84
C PRO A 87 6.75 4.93 3.40
N ASN A 88 6.19 5.64 2.43
CA ASN A 88 6.65 5.56 1.05
C ASN A 88 7.86 6.48 0.86
N ARG A 89 9.07 5.89 0.84
CA ARG A 89 10.34 6.61 0.71
C ARG A 89 10.60 7.19 -0.68
N HIS A 90 9.80 6.82 -1.68
CA HIS A 90 9.95 7.23 -3.07
C HIS A 90 9.20 8.54 -3.39
N LEU A 91 8.36 9.01 -2.47
CA LEU A 91 7.58 10.24 -2.63
C LEU A 91 8.05 11.34 -1.68
N GLU A 92 7.69 12.59 -1.97
CA GLU A 92 8.07 13.75 -1.16
C GLU A 92 7.61 13.61 0.30
N ARG A 93 8.58 13.51 1.22
CA ARG A 93 8.35 13.21 2.65
C ARG A 93 7.46 14.20 3.38
N ARG A 94 7.44 15.48 2.99
CA ARG A 94 6.62 16.52 3.64
C ARG A 94 5.12 16.28 3.52
N ARG A 95 4.71 15.48 2.53
CA ARG A 95 3.32 15.06 2.33
C ARG A 95 2.94 13.80 3.11
N CYS A 96 3.87 13.29 3.94
CA CYS A 96 3.71 12.07 4.73
C CYS A 96 3.15 10.89 3.91
N PRO A 97 3.77 10.53 2.77
CA PRO A 97 3.23 9.48 1.91
C PRO A 97 3.39 8.11 2.59
N LEU A 98 2.33 7.32 2.57
CA LEU A 98 2.25 6.02 3.25
C LEU A 98 1.85 4.93 2.26
N ILE A 99 2.35 3.73 2.49
CA ILE A 99 1.87 2.49 1.89
C ILE A 99 1.09 1.77 2.97
N VAL A 100 -0.12 1.33 2.63
CA VAL A 100 -1.04 0.66 3.55
C VAL A 100 -1.27 -0.76 3.05
N GLY A 101 -1.00 -1.73 3.89
CA GLY A 101 -1.28 -3.13 3.65
C GLY A 101 -2.12 -3.77 4.75
N ILE A 102 -2.51 -5.01 4.53
CA ILE A 102 -3.22 -5.84 5.49
C ILE A 102 -2.45 -7.15 5.69
N ARG A 103 -2.84 -7.95 6.70
CA ARG A 103 -2.17 -9.24 6.99
C ARG A 103 -0.64 -9.12 7.10
N GLY A 104 -0.17 -8.04 7.73
CA GLY A 104 1.27 -7.80 7.92
C GLY A 104 2.00 -7.30 6.66
N GLY A 105 1.26 -6.85 5.64
CA GLY A 105 1.82 -6.33 4.39
C GLY A 105 1.93 -7.35 3.27
N THR A 106 1.41 -8.57 3.43
CA THR A 106 1.37 -9.57 2.35
C THR A 106 0.37 -9.23 1.25
N ARG A 107 -0.51 -8.26 1.51
CA ARG A 107 -1.40 -7.62 0.53
C ARG A 107 -1.41 -6.13 0.80
N ALA A 108 -1.48 -5.33 -0.26
CA ALA A 108 -1.43 -3.87 -0.18
C ALA A 108 -2.64 -3.21 -0.83
N LEU A 109 -3.06 -2.06 -0.31
CA LEU A 109 -4.05 -1.19 -0.96
C LEU A 109 -3.40 -0.54 -2.18
N SER A 110 -4.04 -0.69 -3.34
CA SER A 110 -3.60 -0.11 -4.61
C SER A 110 -4.78 0.54 -5.33
N CYS A 111 -4.51 1.66 -6.02
CA CYS A 111 -5.48 2.30 -6.93
C CYS A 111 -5.36 1.78 -8.38
N GLY A 112 -4.38 0.91 -8.64
CA GLY A 112 -4.07 0.36 -9.96
C GLY A 112 -3.49 1.38 -10.94
N THR A 113 -3.11 0.90 -12.12
CA THR A 113 -2.58 1.72 -13.23
C THR A 113 -3.60 1.91 -14.35
N GLY A 114 -4.86 1.55 -14.10
CA GLY A 114 -5.94 1.73 -15.05
C GLY A 114 -6.28 3.21 -15.28
N PRO A 115 -6.98 3.54 -16.38
CA PRO A 115 -7.39 4.92 -16.65
C PRO A 115 -8.35 5.48 -15.60
N GLU A 116 -9.09 4.60 -14.92
CA GLU A 116 -9.94 4.96 -13.78
C GLU A 116 -9.28 4.49 -12.48
N PRO A 117 -9.12 5.38 -11.48
CA PRO A 117 -8.58 4.98 -10.19
C PRO A 117 -9.58 4.06 -9.48
N ARG A 118 -9.15 2.84 -9.16
CA ARG A 118 -9.99 1.85 -8.49
C ARG A 118 -9.23 1.23 -7.33
N LEU A 119 -9.74 1.44 -6.12
CA LEU A 119 -9.17 0.83 -4.93
C LEU A 119 -9.39 -0.68 -4.96
N HIS A 120 -8.29 -1.43 -4.81
CA HIS A 120 -8.31 -2.88 -4.70
C HIS A 120 -7.16 -3.36 -3.80
N LEU A 121 -7.20 -4.64 -3.46
CA LEU A 121 -6.09 -5.32 -2.80
C LEU A 121 -5.24 -6.01 -3.85
N GLN A 122 -3.94 -5.71 -3.83
CA GLN A 122 -2.89 -6.38 -4.59
C GLN A 122 -2.19 -7.41 -3.70
#